data_AF-A0A2U9BHN9-F1
#
_entry.id   AF-A0A2U9BHN9-F1
#
_cell.length_a   1.000
_cell.length_b   1.000
_cell.length_c   1.000
_cell.angle_alpha   90.00
_cell.angle_beta   90.00
_cell.angle_gamma   90.00
#
_symmetry.space_group_name_H-M   'P 1'
#
loop_
_entity.id
_entity.type
_entity.pdbx_description
1 polymer ?
#
loop_
_entity_poly.entity_id
_entity_poly.type
_entity_poly.pdbx_seq_one_letter_code
_entity_poly.pdbx_strand_id
1 'polypeptide(L)'
;MARNLLKNPCGEEQLEFWDLTENGGNQWKVEDMPGDCGHDFSDDGVTKYFATSFELCLKRQVIDLLAEGYSCEHLDTQPAVTVEDWYCGRTDCGCTYQMTVCLLDEIQEVMQDFKPEPVALDPDSDNCSWRQVSHTFSEYGPGLRFISFEHGGQDANYWNGWFGVRVTGSSVTVDV
;
A
#
# COMPACT_ATOMS: atom_id res chain seq x y z
N MET A 1 -10.49 18.33 5.86
CA MET A 1 -9.45 17.30 5.71
C MET A 1 -9.88 16.41 4.57
N ALA A 2 -8.97 16.10 3.65
CA ALA A 2 -9.26 15.15 2.58
C ALA A 2 -9.54 13.77 3.20
N ARG A 3 -10.48 13.01 2.64
CA ARG A 3 -10.84 11.67 3.10
C ARG A 3 -9.95 10.63 2.42
N ASN A 4 -9.64 9.53 3.10
CA ASN A 4 -8.98 8.39 2.47
C ASN A 4 -9.93 7.75 1.44
N LEU A 5 -9.43 7.52 0.24
CA LEU A 5 -10.14 6.92 -0.88
C LEU A 5 -9.90 5.41 -1.00
N LEU A 6 -8.86 4.87 -0.35
CA LEU A 6 -8.68 3.42 -0.26
C LEU A 6 -9.69 2.81 0.69
N LYS A 7 -10.28 1.68 0.28
CA LYS A 7 -11.18 0.89 1.11
C LYS A 7 -10.37 -0.17 1.86
N ASN A 8 -10.82 -0.50 3.07
CA ASN A 8 -10.19 -1.52 3.91
C ASN A 8 -8.65 -1.39 4.00
N PRO A 9 -8.10 -0.23 4.41
CA PRO A 9 -6.66 0.02 4.41
C PRO A 9 -5.89 -0.77 5.48
N CYS A 10 -6.57 -1.28 6.51
CA CYS A 10 -5.95 -1.98 7.64
C CYS A 10 -6.32 -3.47 7.75
N GLY A 11 -7.21 -3.99 6.90
CA GLY A 11 -7.60 -5.41 6.90
C GLY A 11 -8.77 -5.77 7.82
N GLU A 12 -9.53 -4.80 8.32
CA GLU A 12 -10.72 -5.05 9.15
C GLU A 12 -11.75 -5.94 8.42
N GLU A 13 -11.85 -5.77 7.10
CA GLU A 13 -12.73 -6.56 6.23
C GLU A 13 -11.94 -7.65 5.48
N GLN A 14 -10.91 -8.22 6.13
CA GLN A 14 -10.00 -9.20 5.52
C GLN A 14 -9.37 -8.63 4.24
N LEU A 15 -9.50 -9.31 3.09
CA LEU A 15 -8.98 -8.88 1.79
C LEU A 15 -10.06 -8.23 0.90
N GLU A 16 -11.24 -7.92 1.45
CA GLU A 16 -12.29 -7.22 0.68
C GLU A 16 -11.76 -5.91 0.08
N PHE A 17 -12.28 -5.58 -1.10
CA PHE A 17 -11.90 -4.44 -1.95
C PHE A 17 -10.52 -4.50 -2.61
N TRP A 18 -9.66 -5.45 -2.25
CA TRP A 18 -8.34 -5.59 -2.85
C TRP A 18 -8.33 -6.65 -3.96
N ASP A 19 -7.80 -6.27 -5.12
CA ASP A 19 -7.48 -7.18 -6.22
C ASP A 19 -6.11 -7.82 -5.97
N LEU A 20 -6.05 -9.15 -5.83
CA LEU A 20 -4.81 -9.88 -5.54
C LEU A 20 -4.09 -10.17 -6.86
N THR A 21 -3.19 -9.28 -7.26
CA THR A 21 -2.43 -9.41 -8.51
C THR A 21 -1.36 -10.49 -8.42
N GLU A 22 -0.79 -10.72 -7.24
CA GLU A 22 0.09 -11.85 -6.92
C GLU A 22 -0.25 -12.41 -5.53
N ASN A 23 -0.24 -13.73 -5.37
CA ASN A 23 -0.64 -14.38 -4.12
C ASN A 23 0.15 -15.67 -3.86
N GLY A 24 1.47 -15.56 -3.88
CA GLY A 24 2.41 -16.68 -3.76
C GLY A 24 2.48 -17.30 -2.35
N GLY A 25 3.15 -18.45 -2.26
CA GLY A 25 3.43 -19.13 -1.00
C GLY A 25 2.16 -19.51 -0.22
N ASN A 26 2.12 -19.16 1.07
CA ASN A 26 0.94 -19.31 1.93
C ASN A 26 -0.10 -18.19 1.75
N GLN A 27 0.02 -17.37 0.70
CA GLN A 27 -0.90 -16.29 0.35
C GLN A 27 -0.89 -15.14 1.37
N TRP A 28 -1.63 -14.07 1.07
CA TRP A 28 -1.91 -13.00 2.01
C TRP A 28 -2.65 -13.51 3.26
N LYS A 29 -2.30 -12.96 4.41
CA LYS A 29 -3.04 -13.17 5.67
C LYS A 29 -3.24 -11.85 6.39
N VAL A 30 -4.40 -11.68 7.00
CA VAL A 30 -4.65 -10.59 7.95
C VAL A 30 -4.37 -11.08 9.36
N GLU A 31 -3.63 -10.29 10.13
CA GLU A 31 -3.28 -10.59 11.51
C GLU A 31 -3.58 -9.38 12.41
N ASP A 32 -3.83 -9.65 13.69
CA ASP A 32 -4.01 -8.62 14.70
C ASP A 32 -2.66 -8.08 15.17
N MET A 33 -2.66 -6.82 15.61
CA MET A 33 -1.49 -6.12 16.11
C MET A 33 -1.38 -6.23 17.65
N PRO A 34 -0.16 -6.34 18.23
CA PRO A 34 1.12 -6.55 17.55
C PRO A 34 1.27 -8.00 17.05
N GLY A 35 1.91 -8.14 15.89
CA GLY A 35 2.25 -9.44 15.32
C GLY A 35 3.39 -10.15 16.05
N ASP A 36 3.50 -11.47 15.87
CA ASP A 36 4.64 -12.25 16.35
C ASP A 36 5.97 -11.67 15.84
N CYS A 37 6.95 -11.49 16.72
CA CYS A 37 8.24 -10.85 16.38
C CYS A 37 8.06 -9.51 15.66
N GLY A 38 6.97 -8.80 15.97
CA GLY A 38 6.60 -7.53 15.37
C GLY A 38 6.75 -6.35 16.33
N HIS A 39 6.39 -5.18 15.81
CA HIS A 39 6.42 -3.91 16.54
C HIS A 39 4.99 -3.39 16.70
N ASP A 40 4.73 -2.72 17.81
CA ASP A 40 3.52 -1.91 17.96
C ASP A 40 3.51 -0.79 16.91
N PHE A 41 2.32 -0.44 16.42
CA PHE A 41 2.12 0.71 15.54
C PHE A 41 1.84 1.96 16.37
N SER A 42 2.19 3.13 15.83
CA SER A 42 2.07 4.39 16.59
C SER A 42 0.63 4.89 16.75
N ASP A 43 -0.32 4.35 16.00
CA ASP A 43 -1.74 4.71 16.06
C ASP A 43 -2.56 3.57 16.67
N ASP A 44 -3.09 3.79 17.88
CA ASP A 44 -3.95 2.84 18.62
C ASP A 44 -5.26 2.51 17.86
N GLY A 45 -5.65 3.31 16.87
CA GLY A 45 -6.80 3.06 16.01
C GLY A 45 -6.56 1.97 14.95
N VAL A 46 -5.30 1.59 14.70
CA VAL A 46 -4.93 0.55 13.73
C VAL A 46 -4.70 -0.76 14.46
N THR A 47 -5.65 -1.69 14.35
CA THR A 47 -5.61 -2.96 15.12
C THR A 47 -5.13 -4.16 14.31
N LYS A 48 -4.99 -4.02 12.99
CA LYS A 48 -4.67 -5.10 12.06
C LYS A 48 -3.68 -4.68 10.99
N TYR A 49 -3.08 -5.69 10.36
CA TYR A 49 -2.20 -5.54 9.21
C TYR A 49 -2.32 -6.73 8.26
N PHE A 50 -1.84 -6.55 7.03
CA PHE A 50 -1.68 -7.61 6.04
C PHE A 50 -0.25 -8.14 6.06
N ALA A 51 -0.07 -9.46 6.05
CA ALA A 51 1.22 -10.13 6.00
C ALA A 51 1.38 -10.91 4.69
N THR A 52 2.54 -10.76 4.06
CA THR A 52 2.93 -11.57 2.89
C THR A 52 3.66 -12.85 3.30
N SER A 53 3.76 -13.78 2.35
CA SER A 53 4.43 -15.07 2.53
C SER A 53 5.84 -15.07 1.92
N PHE A 54 6.34 -16.26 1.60
CA PHE A 54 7.70 -16.49 1.12
C PHE A 54 7.87 -16.38 -0.41
N GLU A 55 6.77 -16.26 -1.14
CA GLU A 55 6.76 -15.85 -2.55
C GLU A 55 5.99 -14.53 -2.68
N LEU A 56 6.19 -13.86 -3.81
CA LEU A 56 5.62 -12.55 -4.09
C LEU A 56 4.11 -12.52 -3.85
N CYS A 57 3.68 -11.59 -3.00
CA CYS A 57 2.29 -11.27 -2.76
C CYS A 57 2.09 -9.79 -3.06
N LEU A 58 1.19 -9.45 -3.98
CA LEU A 58 0.82 -8.10 -4.36
C LEU A 58 -0.69 -7.95 -4.34
N LYS A 59 -1.14 -6.79 -3.88
CA LYS A 59 -2.56 -6.42 -3.91
C LYS A 59 -2.73 -4.99 -4.39
N ARG A 60 -3.82 -4.77 -5.11
CA ARG A 60 -4.10 -3.53 -5.82
C ARG A 60 -5.51 -3.02 -5.55
N GLN A 61 -5.66 -1.71 -5.51
CA GLN A 61 -6.95 -1.02 -5.62
C GLN A 61 -6.88 0.03 -6.72
N VAL A 62 -7.92 0.08 -7.55
CA VAL A 62 -8.11 1.13 -8.55
C VAL A 62 -9.26 2.01 -8.10
N ILE A 63 -8.97 3.28 -7.84
CA ILE A 63 -9.93 4.27 -7.38
C ILE A 63 -10.50 4.98 -8.60
N ASP A 64 -11.83 4.96 -8.76
CA ASP A 64 -12.55 5.80 -9.73
C ASP A 64 -12.92 7.13 -9.08
N LEU A 65 -12.24 8.20 -9.47
CA LEU A 65 -12.41 9.51 -8.84
C LEU A 65 -13.77 10.13 -9.13
N LEU A 66 -14.38 9.83 -10.29
CA LEU A 66 -15.73 10.31 -10.59
C LEU A 66 -16.77 9.59 -9.74
N ALA A 67 -16.61 8.28 -9.53
CA ALA A 67 -17.44 7.51 -8.62
C ALA A 67 -17.29 7.94 -7.16
N GLU A 68 -16.11 8.43 -6.77
CA GLU A 68 -15.85 9.05 -5.47
C GLU A 68 -16.34 10.51 -5.37
N GLY A 69 -16.96 11.05 -6.43
CA GLY A 69 -17.68 12.33 -6.42
C GLY A 69 -16.85 13.54 -6.84
N TYR A 70 -15.62 13.36 -7.34
CA TYR A 70 -14.83 14.44 -7.92
C TYR A 70 -15.35 14.79 -9.33
N SER A 71 -15.38 16.08 -9.68
CA SER A 71 -15.75 16.50 -11.04
C SER A 71 -14.53 16.53 -11.95
N CYS A 72 -14.74 16.30 -13.26
CA CYS A 72 -13.67 16.45 -14.26
C CYS A 72 -13.01 17.83 -14.17
N GLU A 73 -13.80 18.90 -14.03
CA GLU A 73 -13.29 20.26 -13.91
C GLU A 73 -12.34 20.43 -12.73
N HIS A 74 -12.67 19.85 -11.56
CA HIS A 74 -11.80 19.86 -10.39
C HIS A 74 -10.51 19.11 -10.65
N LEU A 75 -10.61 17.87 -11.14
CA LEU A 75 -9.45 17.01 -11.40
C LEU A 75 -8.51 17.61 -12.46
N ASP A 76 -9.06 18.31 -13.45
CA ASP A 76 -8.28 18.97 -14.49
C ASP A 76 -7.55 20.24 -13.98
N THR A 77 -7.89 20.74 -12.79
CA THR A 77 -7.08 21.75 -12.07
C THR A 77 -5.81 21.18 -11.44
N GLN A 78 -5.62 19.86 -11.47
CA GLN A 78 -4.49 19.13 -10.90
C GLN A 78 -4.37 19.26 -9.37
N PRO A 79 -5.44 18.92 -8.60
CA PRO A 79 -5.36 18.91 -7.14
C PRO A 79 -4.24 17.97 -6.67
N ALA A 80 -3.57 18.31 -5.57
CA ALA A 80 -2.52 17.44 -5.06
C ALA A 80 -3.10 16.07 -4.68
N VAL A 81 -2.43 15.00 -5.11
CA VAL A 81 -2.79 13.62 -4.74
C VAL A 81 -1.70 13.12 -3.81
N THR A 82 -2.04 12.91 -2.54
CA THR A 82 -1.10 12.38 -1.55
C THR A 82 -1.39 10.92 -1.29
N VAL A 83 -0.36 10.08 -1.40
CA VAL A 83 -0.40 8.66 -1.12
C VAL A 83 0.56 8.32 0.00
N GLU A 84 0.11 7.47 0.91
CA GLU A 84 0.89 7.03 2.05
C GLU A 84 0.70 5.52 2.23
N ASP A 85 1.74 4.86 2.72
CA ASP A 85 1.65 3.47 3.16
C ASP A 85 2.60 3.21 4.32
N TRP A 86 2.24 2.24 5.15
CA TRP A 86 3.07 1.81 6.25
C TRP A 86 3.48 0.36 6.07
N TYR A 87 4.77 0.10 6.23
CA TYR A 87 5.32 -1.23 6.10
C TYR A 87 6.32 -1.54 7.22
N CYS A 88 6.42 -2.81 7.61
CA CYS A 88 7.42 -3.31 8.55
C CYS A 88 7.82 -4.76 8.24
N GLY A 89 8.86 -5.22 8.92
CA GLY A 89 9.33 -6.61 8.86
C GLY A 89 9.16 -7.32 10.19
N ARG A 90 9.58 -8.57 10.25
CA ARG A 90 9.76 -9.29 11.53
C ARG A 90 11.19 -9.10 12.02
N THR A 91 11.39 -9.26 13.32
CA THR A 91 12.74 -9.23 13.93
C THR A 91 13.53 -10.53 13.77
N ASP A 92 12.93 -11.58 13.20
CA ASP A 92 13.52 -12.92 13.05
C ASP A 92 13.70 -13.37 11.59
N CYS A 93 13.22 -12.60 10.61
CA CYS A 93 13.37 -12.87 9.19
C CYS A 93 13.36 -11.56 8.38
N GLY A 94 14.26 -11.46 7.41
CA GLY A 94 14.26 -10.37 6.44
C GLY A 94 13.14 -10.50 5.41
N CYS A 95 12.78 -9.38 4.80
CA CYS A 95 11.74 -9.31 3.76
C CYS A 95 12.00 -8.16 2.78
N THR A 96 11.28 -8.17 1.66
CA THR A 96 11.27 -7.07 0.69
C THR A 96 9.90 -6.42 0.63
N TYR A 97 9.89 -5.09 0.52
CA TYR A 97 8.72 -4.27 0.29
C TYR A 97 8.81 -3.61 -1.09
N GLN A 98 7.68 -3.56 -1.81
CA GLN A 98 7.56 -2.79 -3.03
C GLN A 98 6.18 -2.14 -3.15
N MET A 99 6.13 -1.01 -3.85
CA MET A 99 4.94 -0.21 -4.09
C MET A 99 4.98 0.38 -5.49
N THR A 100 3.82 0.50 -6.13
CA THR A 100 3.64 1.25 -7.36
C THR A 100 2.30 1.98 -7.30
N VAL A 101 2.34 3.29 -7.53
CA VAL A 101 1.13 4.12 -7.63
C VAL A 101 1.13 4.80 -8.99
N CYS A 102 0.01 4.70 -9.72
CA CYS A 102 -0.14 5.33 -11.03
C CYS A 102 -1.36 6.25 -11.05
N LEU A 103 -1.17 7.47 -11.52
CA LEU A 103 -2.24 8.37 -11.96
C LEU A 103 -2.62 8.00 -13.39
N LEU A 104 -3.91 7.78 -13.63
CA LEU A 104 -4.43 7.27 -14.89
C LEU A 104 -5.50 8.19 -15.48
N ASP A 105 -5.53 8.27 -16.80
CA ASP A 105 -6.52 9.06 -17.54
C ASP A 105 -7.84 8.29 -17.78
N GLU A 106 -8.74 8.85 -18.61
CA GLU A 106 -10.05 8.26 -18.92
C GLU A 106 -9.99 6.89 -19.63
N ILE A 107 -8.90 6.61 -20.36
CA ILE A 107 -8.66 5.32 -21.03
C ILE A 107 -7.73 4.41 -20.23
N GLN A 108 -7.42 4.79 -18.98
CA GLN A 108 -6.49 4.11 -18.07
C GLN A 108 -5.03 4.08 -18.55
N GLU A 109 -4.62 5.04 -19.37
CA GLU A 109 -3.20 5.27 -19.68
C GLU A 109 -2.51 5.98 -18.52
N VAL A 110 -1.24 5.62 -18.28
CA VAL A 110 -0.45 6.19 -17.18
C VAL A 110 -0.04 7.62 -17.53
N MET A 111 -0.49 8.57 -16.71
CA MET A 111 -0.11 9.98 -16.79
C MET A 111 1.19 10.24 -16.02
N GLN A 112 1.26 9.71 -14.80
CA GLN A 112 2.42 9.78 -13.92
C GLN A 112 2.43 8.58 -12.98
N ASP A 113 3.61 8.09 -12.63
CA ASP A 113 3.78 7.01 -11.67
C ASP A 113 4.77 7.37 -10.56
N PHE A 114 4.58 6.72 -9.41
CA PHE A 114 5.50 6.68 -8.29
C PHE A 114 5.83 5.22 -8.00
N LYS A 115 7.06 4.85 -8.32
CA LYS A 115 7.61 3.52 -8.08
C LYS A 115 8.97 3.64 -7.40
N PRO A 116 9.02 3.71 -6.06
CA PRO A 116 10.29 3.70 -5.35
C PRO A 116 11.01 2.36 -5.57
N GLU A 117 12.34 2.38 -5.44
CA GLU A 117 13.12 1.14 -5.45
C GLU A 117 12.65 0.20 -4.33
N PRO A 118 12.55 -1.12 -4.57
CA PRO A 118 12.16 -2.07 -3.54
C PRO A 118 13.06 -1.97 -2.31
N VAL A 119 12.45 -2.00 -1.13
CA VAL A 119 13.14 -1.84 0.15
C VAL A 119 13.39 -3.22 0.75
N ALA A 120 14.65 -3.56 0.99
CA ALA A 120 15.03 -4.73 1.78
C ALA A 120 15.07 -4.37 3.26
N LEU A 121 14.38 -5.16 4.08
CA LEU A 121 14.43 -5.12 5.54
C LEU A 121 15.18 -6.36 6.02
N ASP A 122 16.29 -6.15 6.72
CA ASP A 122 17.15 -7.22 7.23
C ASP A 122 17.32 -7.06 8.75
N PRO A 123 16.81 -7.98 9.58
CA PRO A 123 16.87 -7.87 11.04
C PRO A 123 18.31 -7.83 11.61
N ASP A 124 19.33 -8.24 10.84
CA ASP A 124 20.73 -8.15 11.28
C ASP A 124 21.30 -6.73 11.15
N SER A 125 20.70 -5.88 10.32
CA SER A 125 21.19 -4.52 10.04
C SER A 125 20.14 -3.41 10.21
N ASP A 126 18.89 -3.80 10.41
CA ASP A 126 17.71 -2.95 10.48
C ASP A 126 16.89 -3.27 11.73
N ASN A 127 16.15 -2.30 12.27
CA ASN A 127 15.27 -2.55 13.40
C ASN A 127 13.91 -3.16 12.99
N CYS A 128 13.65 -3.28 11.68
CA CYS A 128 12.44 -3.80 11.04
C CYS A 128 11.12 -3.16 11.52
N SER A 129 11.20 -2.00 12.19
CA SER A 129 10.04 -1.27 12.70
C SER A 129 9.20 -0.63 11.60
N TRP A 130 7.98 -0.23 11.95
CA TRP A 130 7.06 0.45 11.04
C TRP A 130 7.68 1.72 10.44
N ARG A 131 7.60 1.80 9.12
CA ARG A 131 8.06 2.93 8.32
C ARG A 131 6.94 3.43 7.45
N GLN A 132 6.88 4.74 7.30
CA GLN A 132 5.99 5.39 6.37
C GLN A 132 6.72 5.66 5.06
N VAL A 133 6.07 5.33 3.95
CA VAL A 133 6.36 5.93 2.65
C VAL A 133 5.25 6.94 2.33
N SER A 134 5.63 8.10 1.81
CA SER A 134 4.69 9.16 1.44
C SER A 134 5.15 9.82 0.14
N HIS A 135 4.21 10.08 -0.75
CA HIS A 135 4.45 10.80 -1.99
C HIS A 135 3.26 11.68 -2.33
N THR A 136 3.52 12.89 -2.83
CA THR A 136 2.49 13.81 -3.32
C THR A 136 2.73 14.07 -4.80
N PHE A 137 1.78 13.67 -5.62
CA PHE A 137 1.76 14.04 -7.03
C PHE A 137 1.27 15.46 -7.20
N SER A 138 1.97 16.21 -8.03
CA SER A 138 1.64 17.57 -8.45
C SER A 138 2.08 17.77 -9.89
N GLU A 139 1.46 18.71 -10.60
CA GLU A 139 1.88 19.08 -11.97
C GLU A 139 1.82 17.90 -12.97
N TYR A 140 0.92 16.93 -12.76
CA TYR A 140 0.75 15.73 -13.59
C TYR A 140 -0.05 15.96 -14.89
N GLY A 141 -0.53 17.19 -15.13
CA GLY A 141 -1.37 17.54 -16.27
C GLY A 141 -2.86 17.22 -16.08
N PRO A 142 -3.75 17.85 -16.87
CA PRO A 142 -5.18 17.57 -16.81
C PRO A 142 -5.51 16.17 -17.31
N GLY A 143 -6.67 15.63 -16.94
CA GLY A 143 -7.16 14.34 -17.43
C GLY A 143 -7.15 13.21 -16.40
N LEU A 144 -6.74 13.45 -15.15
CA LEU A 144 -6.76 12.44 -14.08
C LEU A 144 -8.19 11.90 -13.88
N ARG A 145 -8.37 10.59 -13.94
CA ARG A 145 -9.66 9.91 -13.69
C ARG A 145 -9.57 8.74 -12.73
N PHE A 146 -8.45 8.00 -12.75
CA PHE A 146 -8.24 6.89 -11.82
C PHE A 146 -6.90 6.97 -11.12
N ILE A 147 -6.83 6.32 -9.96
CA ILE A 147 -5.57 6.11 -9.24
C ILE A 147 -5.44 4.61 -9.00
N SER A 148 -4.37 4.00 -9.51
CA SER A 148 -4.01 2.62 -9.20
C SER A 148 -2.99 2.62 -8.07
N PHE A 149 -3.30 1.95 -6.96
CA PHE A 149 -2.41 1.76 -5.83
C PHE A 149 -2.12 0.27 -5.69
N GLU A 150 -0.85 -0.14 -5.80
CA GLU A 150 -0.41 -1.51 -5.62
C GLU A 150 0.79 -1.58 -4.69
N HIS A 151 0.79 -2.57 -3.79
CA HIS A 151 1.91 -2.81 -2.88
C HIS A 151 2.01 -4.27 -2.46
N GLY A 152 3.12 -4.62 -1.84
CA GLY A 152 3.33 -5.90 -1.20
C GLY A 152 4.81 -6.29 -1.21
N GLY A 153 5.08 -7.57 -1.36
CA GLY A 153 6.44 -8.11 -1.28
C GLY A 153 6.46 -9.55 -0.82
N GLN A 154 7.59 -9.98 -0.27
CA GLN A 154 7.84 -11.37 0.13
C GLN A 154 8.93 -11.45 1.20
N ASP A 155 9.10 -12.63 1.79
CA ASP A 155 10.25 -12.90 2.65
C ASP A 155 11.59 -12.96 1.87
N ALA A 156 12.70 -12.93 2.61
CA ALA A 156 14.04 -13.09 2.07
C ALA A 156 14.60 -14.52 2.21
N ASN A 157 14.04 -15.33 3.13
CA ASN A 157 14.64 -16.60 3.56
C ASN A 157 13.90 -17.86 3.05
N TYR A 158 12.80 -17.68 2.30
CA TYR A 158 11.94 -18.76 1.80
C TYR A 158 11.38 -19.66 2.94
N TRP A 159 10.96 -19.06 4.04
CA TRP A 159 10.43 -19.77 5.20
C TRP A 159 8.91 -19.95 5.07
N ASN A 160 8.47 -21.21 5.11
CA ASN A 160 7.06 -21.54 5.04
C ASN A 160 6.28 -20.87 6.19
N GLY A 161 5.32 -20.02 5.84
CA GLY A 161 4.57 -19.16 6.76
C GLY A 161 4.44 -17.72 6.25
N TRP A 162 4.24 -16.78 7.18
CA TRP A 162 4.05 -15.35 6.90
C TRP A 162 5.22 -14.55 7.48
N PHE A 163 6.38 -14.75 6.86
CA PHE A 163 7.64 -14.08 7.22
C PHE A 163 7.98 -12.91 6.31
N GLY A 164 7.11 -12.59 5.35
CA GLY A 164 7.29 -11.48 4.44
C GLY A 164 6.95 -10.13 5.06
N VAL A 165 6.88 -9.10 4.21
CA VAL A 165 6.54 -7.74 4.63
C VAL A 165 5.13 -7.67 5.20
N ARG A 166 4.96 -6.82 6.21
CA ARG A 166 3.67 -6.44 6.77
C ARG A 166 3.31 -5.04 6.32
N VAL A 167 2.08 -4.83 5.88
CA VAL A 167 1.57 -3.53 5.42
C VAL A 167 0.24 -3.17 6.07
N THR A 168 0.02 -1.90 6.37
CA THR A 168 -1.26 -1.38 6.93
C THR A 168 -1.34 0.14 6.76
N GLY A 169 -2.46 0.74 7.17
CA GLY A 169 -2.57 2.20 7.25
C GLY A 169 -2.44 2.93 5.91
N SER A 170 -2.67 2.23 4.79
CA SER A 170 -2.55 2.79 3.45
C SER A 170 -3.56 3.93 3.24
N SER A 171 -3.11 5.03 2.62
CA SER A 171 -3.97 6.17 2.31
C SER A 171 -3.77 6.70 0.90
N VAL A 172 -4.86 7.13 0.27
CA VAL A 172 -4.87 7.97 -0.93
C VAL A 172 -5.83 9.11 -0.67
N THR A 173 -5.36 10.34 -0.78
CA THR A 173 -6.15 11.55 -0.56
C THR A 173 -5.97 12.51 -1.73
N VAL A 174 -7.04 13.21 -2.08
CA VAL A 174 -7.03 14.25 -3.12
C VAL A 174 -7.51 15.55 -2.50
N ASP A 175 -6.73 16.61 -2.69
CA ASP A 175 -7.08 17.95 -2.22
C ASP A 175 -8.37 18.46 -2.90
N VAL A 176 -9.11 19.28 -2.15
CA VAL A 176 -10.42 19.85 -2.55
C VAL A 176 -10.32 21.36 -2.63
#